data_AF-K7SWF1-F1
#
_entry.id   AF-K7SWF1-F1
#
_cell.length_a   1.000
_cell.length_b   1.000
_cell.length_c   1.000
_cell.angle_alpha   90.00
_cell.angle_beta   90.00
_cell.angle_gamma   90.00
#
_symmetry.space_group_name_H-M   'P 1'
#
loop_
_entity.id
_entity.type
_entity.pdbx_description
1 polymer ?
#
loop_
_entity_poly.entity_id
_entity_poly.type
_entity_poly.pdbx_seq_one_letter_code
_entity_poly.pdbx_strand_id
1 'polypeptide(L)'
;MDAFPSINEILEILNEIAEEIPGEFFRRLNKGIILLPDYKLHKNSKDPNKLYVMGEYSSDITGRQIRIYYGSLKKVYHDMPLEILKVKLKDVLLHEFTHHLESLAGENNLEIKDAT
;
A
#
# COMPACT_ATOMS: atom_id res chain seq x y z
N MET A 1 -22.86 8.28 11.50
CA MET A 1 -22.15 7.34 10.60
C MET A 1 -20.93 8.08 10.15
N ASP A 2 -19.78 7.80 10.77
CA ASP A 2 -18.52 8.34 10.26
C ASP A 2 -18.25 7.62 8.95
N ALA A 3 -18.39 8.35 7.85
CA ALA A 3 -18.08 7.83 6.54
C ALA A 3 -16.57 7.57 6.49
N PHE A 4 -16.16 6.43 5.93
CA PHE A 4 -14.75 6.19 5.63
C PHE A 4 -14.18 7.39 4.85
N PRO A 5 -12.96 7.86 5.18
CA PRO A 5 -12.39 9.06 4.55
C PRO A 5 -12.41 8.97 3.03
N SER A 6 -12.62 10.11 2.39
CA SER A 6 -12.57 10.23 0.93
C SER A 6 -11.18 9.88 0.39
N ILE A 7 -11.10 9.57 -0.90
CA ILE A 7 -9.81 9.26 -1.55
C ILE A 7 -8.80 10.41 -1.42
N ASN A 8 -9.27 11.66 -1.41
CA ASN A 8 -8.41 12.82 -1.22
C ASN A 8 -7.88 12.89 0.22
N GLU A 9 -8.72 12.62 1.23
CA GLU A 9 -8.26 12.57 2.62
C GLU A 9 -7.25 11.44 2.85
N ILE A 10 -7.46 10.27 2.24
CA ILE A 10 -6.48 9.18 2.28
C ILE A 10 -5.17 9.58 1.58
N LEU A 11 -5.24 10.33 0.48
CA LEU A 11 -4.05 10.84 -0.21
C LEU A 11 -3.26 11.80 0.69
N GLU A 12 -3.93 12.74 1.36
CA GLU A 12 -3.27 13.66 2.31
C GLU A 12 -2.61 12.89 3.46
N ILE A 13 -3.29 11.89 4.04
CA ILE A 13 -2.71 11.04 5.09
C ILE A 13 -1.48 10.27 4.58
N LEU A 14 -1.53 9.73 3.36
CA LEU A 14 -0.38 9.05 2.77
C LEU A 14 0.79 10.00 2.51
N ASN A 15 0.51 11.24 2.13
CA ASN A 15 1.54 12.28 1.99
C ASN A 15 2.19 12.61 3.33
N GLU A 16 1.39 12.85 4.38
CA GLU A 16 1.88 13.07 5.75
C GLU A 16 2.81 11.93 6.20
N ILE A 17 2.40 10.68 5.98
CA ILE A 17 3.22 9.51 6.32
C ILE A 17 4.49 9.47 5.48
N ALA A 18 4.41 9.76 4.18
CA ALA A 18 5.56 9.74 3.28
C ALA A 18 6.61 10.80 3.63
N GLU A 19 6.20 11.95 4.18
CA GLU A 19 7.12 12.98 4.67
C GLU A 19 7.94 12.53 5.88
N GLU A 20 7.44 11.58 6.68
CA GLU A 20 8.18 10.99 7.80
C GLU A 20 9.24 9.96 7.36
N ILE A 21 9.19 9.52 6.10
CA ILE A 21 10.07 8.46 5.59
C ILE A 21 11.39 9.07 5.08
N PRO A 22 12.56 8.49 5.42
CA PRO A 22 13.84 8.97 4.93
C PRO A 22 13.89 9.04 3.40
N GLY A 23 14.31 10.18 2.85
CA GLY A 23 14.35 10.42 1.39
C GLY A 23 15.15 9.36 0.61
N GLU A 24 16.13 8.71 1.24
CA GLU A 24 16.90 7.62 0.64
C GLU A 24 16.04 6.40 0.26
N PHE A 25 14.92 6.17 0.95
CA PHE A 25 14.02 5.04 0.67
C PHE A 25 13.32 5.22 -0.68
N PHE A 26 13.15 6.45 -1.15
CA PHE A 26 12.56 6.77 -2.44
C PHE A 26 13.54 6.60 -3.61
N ARG A 27 14.81 6.27 -3.34
CA ARG A 27 15.82 6.08 -4.38
C ARG A 27 15.36 5.03 -5.39
N ARG A 28 15.37 5.39 -6.69
CA ARG A 28 14.90 4.57 -7.82
C ARG A 28 13.41 4.21 -7.80
N LEU A 29 12.60 4.79 -6.91
CA LEU A 29 11.13 4.70 -6.95
C LEU A 29 10.56 5.75 -7.92
N ASN A 30 10.98 5.68 -9.19
CA ASN A 30 10.81 6.76 -10.18
C ASN A 30 9.36 7.01 -10.63
N LYS A 31 8.46 6.07 -10.35
CA LYS A 31 7.02 6.24 -10.59
C LYS A 31 6.25 6.61 -9.32
N GLY A 32 6.94 6.73 -8.18
CA GLY A 32 6.38 7.19 -6.91
C GLY A 32 5.40 6.21 -6.26
N ILE A 33 4.60 6.77 -5.35
CA ILE A 33 3.49 6.09 -4.67
C ILE A 33 2.19 6.53 -5.35
N ILE A 34 1.34 5.58 -5.73
CA ILE A 34 0.09 5.86 -6.45
C ILE A 34 -1.09 5.30 -5.64
N LEU A 35 -2.07 6.15 -5.36
CA LEU A 35 -3.35 5.74 -4.78
C LEU A 35 -4.36 5.45 -5.89
N LEU A 36 -4.86 4.21 -5.96
CA LEU A 36 -5.82 3.76 -6.95
C LEU A 36 -7.23 3.67 -6.33
N PRO A 37 -8.29 4.15 -7.00
CA PRO A 37 -9.66 4.12 -6.47
C PRO A 37 -10.22 2.70 -6.36
N ASP A 38 -9.73 1.78 -7.19
CA ASP A 38 -10.20 0.40 -7.25
C ASP A 38 -9.73 -0.46 -6.06
N TYR A 39 -10.29 -1.65 -5.94
CA TYR A 39 -9.81 -2.69 -5.02
C TYR A 39 -9.13 -3.81 -5.80
N LYS A 40 -8.24 -4.54 -5.14
CA LYS A 40 -7.59 -5.73 -5.70
C LYS A 40 -7.78 -6.91 -4.76
N LEU A 41 -8.17 -8.05 -5.32
CA LEU A 41 -8.24 -9.32 -4.59
C LEU A 41 -6.89 -10.04 -4.67
N HIS A 42 -6.51 -10.67 -3.57
CA HIS A 42 -5.31 -11.49 -3.51
C HIS A 42 -5.51 -12.77 -4.35
N LYS A 43 -4.45 -13.28 -4.99
CA LYS A 43 -4.51 -14.49 -5.86
C LYS A 43 -5.05 -15.72 -5.12
N ASN A 44 -4.79 -15.81 -3.82
CA ASN A 44 -5.26 -16.89 -2.95
C ASN A 44 -6.63 -16.63 -2.30
N SER A 45 -7.32 -15.55 -2.67
CA SER A 45 -8.67 -15.24 -2.21
C SER A 45 -9.63 -16.35 -2.65
N LYS A 46 -10.28 -17.02 -1.70
CA LYS A 46 -11.28 -18.06 -1.94
C LYS A 46 -12.63 -17.60 -1.40
N ASP A 47 -13.72 -17.93 -2.08
CA ASP A 47 -15.05 -17.70 -1.50
C ASP A 47 -15.25 -18.67 -0.30
N PRO A 48 -15.80 -18.22 0.84
CA PRO A 48 -16.30 -16.87 1.17
C PRO A 48 -15.23 -15.91 1.72
N ASN A 49 -14.02 -16.39 2.01
CA ASN A 49 -12.92 -15.65 2.63
C ASN A 49 -12.18 -14.78 1.61
N LYS A 50 -12.81 -13.67 1.20
CA LYS A 50 -12.18 -12.69 0.30
C LYS A 50 -10.99 -12.00 0.97
N LEU A 51 -9.83 -12.06 0.33
CA LEU A 51 -8.61 -11.39 0.76
C LEU A 51 -8.34 -10.20 -0.16
N TYR A 52 -8.12 -9.03 0.42
CA TYR A 52 -7.89 -7.79 -0.31
C TYR A 52 -6.42 -7.37 -0.20
N VAL A 53 -5.84 -6.94 -1.31
CA VAL A 53 -4.48 -6.39 -1.35
C VAL A 53 -4.56 -4.91 -0.99
N MET A 54 -3.91 -4.48 0.08
CA MET A 54 -3.90 -3.08 0.53
C MET A 54 -2.89 -2.23 -0.25
N GLY A 55 -1.70 -2.78 -0.47
CA GLY A 55 -0.63 -2.19 -1.23
C GLY A 55 0.11 -3.23 -2.05
N GLU A 56 0.87 -2.77 -3.05
CA GLU A 56 1.86 -3.61 -3.73
C GLU A 56 3.01 -2.75 -4.27
N TYR A 57 4.23 -3.21 -4.04
CA TYR A 57 5.41 -2.79 -4.77
C TYR A 57 5.46 -3.49 -6.12
N SER A 58 5.78 -2.74 -7.18
CA SER A 58 6.00 -3.30 -8.52
C SER A 58 7.21 -2.67 -9.18
N SER A 59 7.97 -3.51 -9.89
CA SER A 59 9.10 -3.12 -10.71
C SER A 59 8.92 -3.69 -12.11
N ASP A 60 8.93 -2.82 -13.12
CA ASP A 60 8.86 -3.19 -14.52
C ASP A 60 9.95 -2.45 -15.33
N ILE A 61 9.98 -2.68 -16.65
CA ILE A 61 10.96 -2.05 -17.55
C ILE A 61 10.91 -0.51 -17.55
N THR A 62 9.77 0.07 -17.14
CA THR A 62 9.53 1.51 -17.11
C THR A 62 9.76 2.13 -15.73
N GLY A 63 10.00 1.32 -14.70
CA GLY A 63 10.38 1.81 -13.39
C GLY A 63 9.78 1.06 -12.21
N ARG A 64 9.90 1.68 -11.03
CA ARG A 64 9.43 1.14 -9.75
C ARG A 64 8.39 2.04 -9.13
N GLN A 65 7.34 1.45 -8.60
CA GLN A 65 6.24 2.15 -7.91
C GLN A 65 5.72 1.34 -6.73
N ILE A 66 5.12 2.06 -5.79
CA ILE A 66 4.21 1.49 -4.78
C ILE A 66 2.79 1.86 -5.20
N ARG A 67 1.89 0.89 -5.19
CA ARG A 67 0.45 1.11 -5.40
C ARG A 67 -0.27 0.88 -4.09
N ILE A 68 -1.21 1.76 -3.76
CA ILE A 68 -2.12 1.59 -2.63
C ILE A 68 -3.55 1.56 -3.19
N TYR A 69 -4.36 0.61 -2.72
CA TYR A 69 -5.72 0.40 -3.22
C TYR A 69 -6.76 0.98 -2.26
N TYR A 70 -7.26 2.18 -2.56
CA TYR A 70 -8.31 2.84 -1.78
C TYR A 70 -9.55 1.95 -1.64
N GLY A 71 -9.97 1.28 -2.71
CA GLY A 71 -11.12 0.39 -2.67
C GLY A 71 -10.92 -0.80 -1.72
N SER A 72 -9.70 -1.31 -1.62
CA SER A 72 -9.34 -2.38 -0.66
C SER A 72 -9.38 -1.87 0.77
N LEU A 73 -8.73 -0.72 1.03
CA LEU A 73 -8.72 -0.06 2.33
C LEU A 73 -10.13 0.20 2.83
N LYS A 74 -10.98 0.78 1.98
CA LYS A 74 -12.38 1.04 2.30
C LYS A 74 -13.15 -0.24 2.62
N LYS A 75 -12.88 -1.36 1.94
CA LYS A 75 -13.59 -2.63 2.20
C LYS A 75 -13.16 -3.29 3.50
N VAL A 76 -11.91 -3.12 3.94
CA VAL A 76 -11.37 -3.80 5.13
C VAL A 76 -11.42 -2.91 6.37
N TYR A 77 -11.30 -1.59 6.21
CA TYR A 77 -11.16 -0.64 7.32
C TYR A 77 -12.35 0.33 7.44
N HIS A 78 -13.51 0.07 6.82
CA HIS A 78 -14.65 1.01 6.81
C HIS A 78 -15.14 1.45 8.21
N ASP A 79 -15.03 0.58 9.22
CA ASP A 79 -15.49 0.85 10.59
C ASP A 79 -14.34 1.24 11.54
N MET A 80 -13.12 1.44 11.03
CA MET A 80 -11.98 1.78 11.88
C MET A 80 -11.95 3.28 12.22
N PRO A 81 -11.62 3.64 13.48
CA PRO A 81 -11.34 5.03 13.83
C PRO A 81 -10.18 5.58 13.02
N LEU A 82 -10.23 6.89 12.71
CA LEU A 82 -9.22 7.56 11.88
C LEU A 82 -7.79 7.35 12.39
N GLU A 83 -7.57 7.45 13.70
CA GLU A 83 -6.25 7.24 14.31
C GLU A 83 -5.69 5.83 14.05
N ILE A 84 -6.55 4.81 14.11
CA ILE A 84 -6.16 3.42 13.80
C ILE A 84 -5.91 3.25 12.30
N LEU A 85 -6.74 3.89 11.46
CA LEU A 85 -6.57 3.89 10.01
C LEU A 85 -5.22 4.51 9.60
N LYS A 86 -4.80 5.62 10.22
CA LYS A 86 -3.49 6.24 9.98
C LYS A 86 -2.34 5.28 10.29
N VAL A 87 -2.40 4.58 11.42
CA VAL A 87 -1.41 3.55 11.78
C VAL A 87 -1.40 2.42 10.74
N LYS A 88 -2.57 1.95 10.30
CA LYS A 88 -2.65 0.89 9.29
C LYS A 88 -2.13 1.31 7.92
N LEU A 89 -2.41 2.54 7.48
CA LEU A 89 -1.85 3.09 6.25
C LEU A 89 -0.32 3.18 6.32
N LYS A 90 0.22 3.57 7.48
CA LYS A 90 1.66 3.60 7.72
C LYS A 90 2.27 2.20 7.67
N ASP A 91 1.65 1.22 8.32
CA ASP A 91 2.10 -0.18 8.26
C ASP A 91 2.15 -0.70 6.82
N VAL A 92 1.08 -0.49 6.05
CA VAL A 92 1.02 -0.89 4.63
C VAL A 92 2.11 -0.20 3.83
N LEU A 93 2.28 1.11 3.97
CA LEU A 93 3.26 1.84 3.19
C LEU A 93 4.71 1.40 3.51
N LEU A 94 5.04 1.23 4.79
CA LEU A 94 6.36 0.75 5.22
C LEU A 94 6.65 -0.68 4.75
N HIS A 95 5.62 -1.53 4.70
CA HIS A 95 5.72 -2.87 4.14
C HIS A 95 6.10 -2.84 2.66
N GLU A 96 5.43 -2.01 1.85
CA GLU A 96 5.78 -1.87 0.43
C GLU A 96 7.16 -1.22 0.20
N PHE A 97 7.58 -0.32 1.10
CA PHE A 97 8.95 0.20 1.07
C PHE A 97 9.98 -0.89 1.38
N THR A 98 9.67 -1.82 2.28
CA THR A 98 10.55 -2.96 2.58
C THR A 98 10.76 -3.79 1.32
N HIS A 99 9.69 -4.14 0.60
CA HIS A 99 9.76 -4.83 -0.69
C HIS A 99 10.61 -4.06 -1.73
N HIS A 100 10.46 -2.74 -1.79
CA HIS A 100 11.29 -1.90 -2.66
C HIS A 100 12.77 -1.95 -2.30
N LEU A 101 13.12 -1.84 -1.02
CA LEU A 101 14.50 -1.88 -0.53
C LEU A 101 15.13 -3.26 -0.74
N GLU A 102 14.40 -4.34 -0.48
CA GLU A 102 14.83 -5.72 -0.79
C GLU A 102 15.10 -5.89 -2.29
N SER A 103 14.19 -5.38 -3.13
CA SER A 103 14.37 -5.36 -4.59
C SER A 103 15.56 -4.50 -5.05
N LEU A 104 15.99 -3.50 -4.27
CA LEU A 104 17.22 -2.75 -4.53
C LEU A 104 18.47 -3.52 -4.12
N ALA A 105 18.39 -4.32 -3.06
CA ALA A 105 19.48 -5.13 -2.55
C ALA A 105 19.82 -6.34 -3.44
N GLY A 106 19.01 -6.61 -4.49
CA GLY A 106 19.23 -7.73 -5.39
C GLY A 106 18.68 -9.06 -4.86
N GLU A 107 17.91 -9.02 -3.76
CA GLU A 107 17.09 -10.14 -3.31
C GLU A 107 15.93 -10.28 -4.30
N ASN A 108 16.09 -11.18 -5.29
CA ASN A 108 14.99 -11.64 -6.12
C ASN A 108 14.09 -12.57 -5.29
N ASN A 109 13.44 -12.03 -4.26
CA ASN A 109 12.32 -12.72 -3.65
C ASN A 109 11.15 -12.62 -4.63
N LEU A 110 10.93 -13.72 -5.37
CA LEU A 110 9.65 -14.07 -5.95
C LEU A 110 8.54 -13.62 -4.99
N GLU A 111 7.55 -12.87 -5.48
CA GLU A 111 6.35 -12.36 -4.79
C GLU A 111 5.64 -13.43 -3.92
N ILE A 112 6.22 -13.81 -2.78
CA ILE A 112 5.66 -14.81 -1.87
C ILE A 112 6.01 -14.41 -0.44
N LYS A 113 5.37 -13.35 0.07
CA LYS A 113 4.97 -13.25 1.48
C LYS A 113 4.08 -12.05 1.80
N ASP A 114 3.00 -11.86 1.05
CA ASP A 114 1.92 -10.98 1.52
C ASP A 114 0.76 -11.82 2.05
N ALA A 115 0.86 -12.13 3.33
CA ALA A 115 -0.23 -12.61 4.17
C ALA A 115 -0.59 -11.50 5.17
N THR A 116 -1.06 -10.37 4.66
CA THR A 116 -1.67 -9.30 5.45
C THR A 116 -2.97 -8.87 4.81
#